data_AF-A0A8S3CAS2-F1
#
_entry.id   AF-A0A8S3CAS2-F1
#
_cell.length_a   1.000
_cell.length_b   1.000
_cell.length_c   1.000
_cell.angle_alpha   90.00
_cell.angle_beta   90.00
_cell.angle_gamma   90.00
#
_symmetry.space_group_name_H-M   'P 1'
#
loop_
_entity.id
_entity.type
_entity.pdbx_description
1 polymer ?
#
loop_
_entity_poly.entity_id
_entity_poly.type
_entity_poly.pdbx_seq_one_letter_code
_entity_poly.pdbx_strand_id
1 'polypeptide(L)'
;MEWPANSTTDQGRVKFNTAVKFLIPTKYNVFRAIDLYNTHENLRKQEKLDQIWIKNPHLIPVPNQPLTVIFTASNLNYVAFSDSLSHQDHELITLQALICQLDVATESTEVQQNGLNFIYDMRNCSASQFNINLSKKILKLLQGGYPAMLKNIFVISAPKWFRVTFYSADQMCQCLAHQYSYPLDNIPISLGGSYDPMLTGTIRYQMCLSTASNPQSICYPYYCLSYQPTSIK
;
A
#
# COMPACT_ATOMS: atom_id res chain seq x y z
N MET A 1 -24.39 34.79 13.25
CA MET A 1 -24.41 33.39 13.73
C MET A 1 -22.97 32.99 13.91
N GLU A 2 -22.42 33.30 15.08
CA GLU A 2 -21.01 33.08 15.40
C GLU A 2 -20.86 31.69 16.03
N TRP A 3 -19.89 30.93 15.52
CA TRP A 3 -19.53 29.62 16.06
C TRP A 3 -18.72 29.84 17.35
N PRO A 4 -19.08 29.23 18.50
CA PRO A 4 -18.31 29.43 19.71
C PRO A 4 -16.95 28.72 19.59
N ALA A 5 -15.88 29.49 19.76
CA ALA A 5 -14.52 29.00 19.89
C ALA A 5 -14.30 28.42 21.30
N ASN A 6 -13.54 27.32 21.32
CA ASN A 6 -12.84 26.71 22.46
C ASN A 6 -13.70 26.04 23.55
N SER A 7 -13.89 24.73 23.37
CA SER A 7 -14.00 23.78 24.48
C SER A 7 -13.00 22.65 24.27
N THR A 8 -12.09 22.51 25.22
CA THR A 8 -11.06 21.49 25.39
C THR A 8 -11.62 20.06 25.43
N THR A 9 -11.74 19.42 24.27
CA THR A 9 -11.75 17.94 24.09
C THR A 9 -11.43 17.60 22.62
N ASP A 10 -10.17 17.80 22.21
CA ASP A 10 -9.72 17.45 20.85
C ASP A 10 -9.48 15.94 20.64
N GLN A 11 -9.70 15.10 21.66
CA GLN A 11 -9.41 13.66 21.64
C GLN A 11 -10.34 12.80 20.76
N GLY A 12 -11.21 13.42 19.96
CA GLY A 12 -12.10 12.70 19.04
C GLY A 12 -12.35 13.39 17.71
N ARG A 13 -11.70 14.53 17.43
CA ARG A 13 -11.92 15.29 16.19
C ARG A 13 -10.93 14.85 15.13
N VAL A 14 -11.44 14.18 14.10
CA VAL A 14 -10.68 13.84 12.90
C VAL A 14 -10.50 15.10 12.04
N LYS A 15 -9.29 15.35 11.55
CA LYS A 15 -9.01 16.48 10.63
C LYS A 15 -9.89 16.36 9.38
N PHE A 16 -10.30 17.50 8.81
CA PHE A 16 -11.14 17.55 7.61
C PHE A 16 -10.58 16.69 6.47
N ASN A 17 -9.28 16.85 6.15
CA ASN A 17 -8.64 16.07 5.08
C ASN A 17 -8.68 14.56 5.35
N THR A 18 -8.48 14.13 6.59
CA THR A 18 -8.59 12.73 6.98
C THR A 18 -10.03 12.25 6.76
N ALA A 19 -11.03 13.00 7.22
CA ALA A 19 -12.44 12.63 7.03
C ALA A 19 -12.82 12.48 5.55
N VAL A 20 -12.37 13.41 4.70
CA VAL A 20 -12.62 13.37 3.25
C VAL A 20 -12.07 12.08 2.61
N LYS A 21 -10.87 11.63 3.01
CA LYS A 21 -10.28 10.39 2.46
C LYS A 21 -11.11 9.14 2.74
N PHE A 22 -11.84 9.09 3.85
CA PHE A 22 -12.72 7.97 4.16
C PHE A 22 -14.13 8.15 3.57
N LEU A 23 -14.55 9.38 3.31
CA LEU A 23 -15.83 9.69 2.67
C LEU A 23 -15.85 9.38 1.17
N ILE A 24 -14.78 9.72 0.43
CA ILE A 24 -14.73 9.49 -1.03
C ILE A 24 -14.93 8.01 -1.40
N PRO A 25 -14.14 7.03 -0.88
CA PRO A 25 -14.29 5.62 -1.25
C PRO A 25 -15.62 5.02 -0.79
N THR A 26 -16.28 5.63 0.20
CA THR A 26 -17.59 5.20 0.71
C THR A 26 -18.75 5.91 0.03
N LYS A 27 -18.48 6.68 -1.03
CA LYS A 27 -19.47 7.48 -1.77
C LYS A 27 -20.24 8.43 -0.84
N TYR A 28 -19.51 9.05 0.08
CA TYR A 28 -20.01 10.00 1.08
C TYR A 28 -21.03 9.40 2.08
N ASN A 29 -21.08 8.08 2.22
CA ASN A 29 -21.85 7.44 3.27
C ASN A 29 -21.11 7.58 4.60
N VAL A 30 -21.61 8.46 5.48
CA VAL A 30 -20.98 8.79 6.75
C VAL A 30 -20.77 7.56 7.65
N PHE A 31 -21.77 6.69 7.77
CA PHE A 31 -21.65 5.49 8.61
C PHE A 31 -20.57 4.53 8.10
N ARG A 32 -20.55 4.26 6.78
CA ARG A 32 -19.51 3.45 6.17
C ARG A 32 -18.13 4.08 6.27
N ALA A 33 -18.03 5.41 6.19
CA ALA A 33 -16.77 6.13 6.35
C ALA A 33 -16.22 5.99 7.77
N ILE A 34 -17.09 6.05 8.79
CA ILE A 34 -16.73 5.81 10.18
C ILE A 34 -16.28 4.37 10.38
N ASP A 35 -17.02 3.39 9.85
CA ASP A 35 -16.64 1.98 9.95
C ASP A 35 -15.28 1.70 9.28
N LEU A 36 -15.06 2.28 8.09
CA LEU A 36 -13.79 2.16 7.37
C LEU A 36 -12.64 2.81 8.14
N TYR A 37 -12.86 4.00 8.72
CA TYR A 37 -11.88 4.69 9.56
C TYR A 37 -11.52 3.87 10.81
N ASN A 38 -12.52 3.38 11.53
CA ASN A 38 -12.30 2.55 12.71
C ASN A 38 -11.56 1.24 12.36
N THR A 39 -11.91 0.64 11.22
CA THR A 39 -11.24 -0.57 10.73
C THR A 39 -9.78 -0.28 10.37
N HIS A 40 -9.51 0.85 9.72
CA HIS A 40 -8.16 1.32 9.41
C HIS A 40 -7.31 1.49 10.68
N GLU A 41 -7.83 2.23 11.68
CA GLU A 41 -7.16 2.47 12.95
C GLU A 41 -6.89 1.17 13.71
N ASN A 42 -7.88 0.28 13.78
CA ASN A 42 -7.76 -0.99 14.47
C ASN A 42 -6.74 -1.92 13.79
N LEU A 43 -6.72 -1.96 12.46
CA LEU A 43 -5.76 -2.78 11.71
C LEU A 43 -4.33 -2.28 11.87
N ARG A 44 -4.12 -0.96 11.82
CA ARG A 44 -2.80 -0.38 12.08
C ARG A 44 -2.28 -0.75 13.46
N LYS A 45 -3.12 -0.62 14.50
CA LYS A 45 -2.76 -1.01 15.88
C LYS A 45 -2.50 -2.51 16.00
N GLN A 46 -3.37 -3.34 15.42
CA GLN A 46 -3.24 -4.80 15.47
C GLN A 46 -1.92 -5.28 14.85
N GLU A 47 -1.48 -4.66 13.76
CA GLU A 47 -0.28 -5.05 13.01
C GLU A 47 0.97 -4.21 13.37
N LYS A 48 0.91 -3.36 14.41
CA LYS A 48 2.02 -2.49 14.86
C LYS A 48 2.53 -1.53 13.77
N LEU A 49 1.60 -0.90 13.07
CA LEU A 49 1.81 0.04 11.95
C LEU A 49 1.49 1.50 12.35
N ASP A 50 1.47 1.76 13.65
CA ASP A 50 1.25 3.07 14.26
C ASP A 50 2.57 3.84 14.48
N GLN A 51 3.72 3.16 14.42
CA GLN A 51 5.05 3.76 14.54
C GLN A 51 5.98 3.20 13.46
N ILE A 52 6.03 3.87 12.31
CA ILE A 52 6.85 3.47 11.16
C ILE A 52 8.08 4.37 11.08
N TRP A 53 9.27 3.78 11.23
CA TRP A 53 10.53 4.50 11.06
C TRP A 53 10.86 4.66 9.58
N ILE A 54 10.48 5.78 8.97
CA ILE A 54 10.60 5.97 7.52
C ILE A 54 12.06 5.94 7.01
N LYS A 55 13.02 6.26 7.88
CA LYS A 55 14.47 6.17 7.60
C LYS A 55 15.06 4.77 7.80
N ASN A 56 14.25 3.76 8.13
CA ASN A 56 14.70 2.38 8.18
C ASN A 56 15.15 1.96 6.75
N PRO A 57 16.43 1.61 6.54
CA PRO A 57 16.94 1.26 5.22
C PRO A 57 16.24 0.03 4.60
N HIS A 58 15.60 -0.81 5.42
CA HIS A 58 14.84 -1.97 4.96
C HIS A 58 13.45 -1.63 4.39
N LEU A 59 13.01 -0.37 4.48
CA LEU A 59 11.77 0.11 3.84
C LEU A 59 12.01 0.63 2.41
N ILE A 60 13.27 0.83 2.01
CA ILE A 60 13.62 1.22 0.64
C ILE A 60 13.44 -0.02 -0.24
N PRO A 61 12.65 0.05 -1.32
CA PRO A 61 12.62 -1.05 -2.28
C PRO A 61 14.00 -1.16 -2.96
N VAL A 62 14.78 -2.19 -2.64
CA VAL A 62 16.10 -2.46 -3.25
C VAL A 62 15.95 -3.53 -4.34
N PRO A 63 16.67 -3.43 -5.47
CA PRO A 63 16.74 -4.52 -6.45
C PRO A 63 17.14 -5.83 -5.76
N ASN A 64 16.44 -6.92 -6.10
CA ASN A 64 16.65 -8.27 -5.54
C ASN A 64 16.28 -8.45 -4.06
N GLN A 65 15.49 -7.54 -3.47
CA GLN A 65 14.87 -7.77 -2.16
C GLN A 65 13.44 -8.34 -2.31
N PRO A 66 13.00 -9.17 -1.36
CA PRO A 66 11.89 -10.10 -1.54
C PRO A 66 10.50 -9.46 -1.64
N LEU A 67 10.41 -8.15 -1.48
CA LEU A 67 9.16 -7.43 -1.55
C LEU A 67 9.39 -6.05 -2.11
N THR A 68 9.06 -5.89 -3.40
CA THR A 68 9.07 -4.58 -4.03
C THR A 68 7.63 -4.17 -4.29
N VAL A 69 7.12 -3.32 -3.41
CA VAL A 69 5.84 -2.64 -3.60
C VAL A 69 6.12 -1.46 -4.53
N ILE A 70 5.65 -1.57 -5.77
CA ILE A 70 5.92 -0.59 -6.82
C ILE A 70 4.60 0.03 -7.26
N PHE A 71 4.48 1.33 -7.08
CA PHE A 71 3.35 2.06 -7.62
C PHE A 71 3.73 2.55 -9.01
N THR A 72 2.97 2.15 -10.02
CA THR A 72 3.08 2.76 -11.35
C THR A 72 2.35 4.10 -11.34
N ALA A 73 2.52 4.91 -12.38
CA ALA A 73 1.66 6.06 -12.57
C ALA A 73 0.23 5.59 -12.96
N SER A 74 -0.76 6.43 -12.63
CA SER A 74 -2.21 6.24 -12.89
C SER A 74 -2.86 5.02 -12.20
N ASN A 75 -3.43 5.19 -11.00
CA ASN A 75 -4.34 4.26 -10.25
C ASN A 75 -4.00 2.75 -10.16
N LEU A 76 -2.86 2.31 -10.67
CA LEU A 76 -2.41 0.93 -10.70
C LEU A 76 -1.29 0.78 -9.68
N ASN A 77 -1.45 -0.16 -8.76
CA ASN A 77 -0.58 -0.34 -7.61
C ASN A 77 -0.08 -1.76 -7.68
N TYR A 78 1.19 -1.91 -8.03
CA TYR A 78 1.80 -3.19 -8.29
C TYR A 78 2.55 -3.64 -7.04
N VAL A 79 2.29 -4.86 -6.58
CA VAL A 79 3.01 -5.44 -5.45
C VAL A 79 3.67 -6.72 -5.92
N ALA A 80 4.93 -6.58 -6.32
CA ALA A 80 5.77 -7.73 -6.59
C ALA A 80 6.30 -8.30 -5.28
N PHE A 81 6.04 -9.58 -5.08
CA PHE A 81 6.86 -10.40 -4.21
C PHE A 81 7.98 -10.97 -5.07
N SER A 82 9.22 -10.67 -4.73
CA SER A 82 10.38 -11.33 -5.30
C SER A 82 10.86 -12.39 -4.33
N ASP A 83 11.43 -13.47 -4.84
CA ASP A 83 11.96 -14.52 -4.00
C ASP A 83 13.30 -14.08 -3.38
N SER A 84 13.35 -13.95 -2.05
CA SER A 84 14.52 -14.23 -1.19
C SER A 84 14.42 -13.51 0.16
N LEU A 85 13.81 -14.13 1.17
CA LEU A 85 14.34 -14.28 2.55
C LEU A 85 13.24 -14.66 3.54
N SER A 86 13.50 -15.75 4.27
CA SER A 86 12.80 -16.14 5.49
C SER A 86 13.34 -15.35 6.68
N HIS A 87 12.46 -14.82 7.53
CA HIS A 87 12.56 -14.67 8.99
C HIS A 87 11.46 -13.69 9.46
N GLN A 88 10.91 -13.87 10.66
CA GLN A 88 9.74 -13.15 11.17
C GLN A 88 9.87 -11.60 11.11
N ASP A 89 11.08 -11.06 11.17
CA ASP A 89 11.34 -9.61 11.07
C ASP A 89 10.99 -9.03 9.69
N HIS A 90 11.01 -9.85 8.63
CA HIS A 90 10.65 -9.42 7.29
C HIS A 90 9.15 -9.20 7.11
N GLU A 91 8.29 -9.83 7.93
CA GLU A 91 6.83 -9.68 7.80
C GLU A 91 6.41 -8.25 8.18
N LEU A 92 6.89 -7.75 9.31
CA LEU A 92 6.58 -6.40 9.77
C LEU A 92 7.18 -5.35 8.82
N ILE A 93 8.45 -5.51 8.45
CA ILE A 93 9.12 -4.60 7.49
C ILE A 93 8.36 -4.58 6.16
N THR A 94 7.89 -5.73 5.70
CA THR A 94 7.09 -5.84 4.48
C THR A 94 5.78 -5.07 4.58
N LEU A 95 5.04 -5.27 5.67
CA LEU A 95 3.78 -4.57 5.91
C LEU A 95 4.00 -3.06 6.04
N GLN A 96 5.06 -2.64 6.72
CA GLN A 96 5.45 -1.23 6.84
C GLN A 96 5.80 -0.63 5.47
N ALA A 97 6.59 -1.33 4.65
CA ALA A 97 6.95 -0.87 3.30
C ALA A 97 5.71 -0.73 2.40
N LEU A 98 4.79 -1.71 2.44
CA LEU A 98 3.52 -1.65 1.73
C LEU A 98 2.69 -0.44 2.17
N ILE A 99 2.56 -0.23 3.48
CA ILE A 99 1.74 0.84 4.04
C ILE A 99 2.33 2.22 3.76
N CYS A 100 3.65 2.38 3.83
CA CYS A 100 4.34 3.61 3.42
C CYS A 100 3.93 4.06 2.03
N GLN A 101 3.85 3.11 1.12
CA GLN A 101 3.58 3.39 -0.28
C GLN A 101 2.08 3.57 -0.54
N LEU A 102 1.23 2.81 0.14
CA LEU A 102 -0.22 3.02 0.13
C LEU A 102 -0.60 4.41 0.70
N ASP A 103 0.13 4.90 1.72
CA ASP A 103 -0.09 6.22 2.34
C ASP A 103 0.15 7.33 1.32
N VAL A 104 1.25 7.23 0.56
CA VAL A 104 1.52 8.15 -0.55
C VAL A 104 0.46 8.02 -1.64
N ALA A 105 0.08 6.80 -2.02
CA ALA A 105 -0.88 6.58 -3.10
C ALA A 105 -2.25 7.18 -2.78
N THR A 106 -2.69 7.08 -1.54
CA THR A 106 -3.98 7.64 -1.09
C THR A 106 -3.94 9.12 -0.79
N GLU A 107 -2.81 9.81 -0.95
CA GLU A 107 -2.82 11.28 -1.10
C GLU A 107 -3.40 11.70 -2.47
N SER A 108 -3.34 10.83 -3.48
CA SER A 108 -3.91 11.13 -4.81
C SER A 108 -5.43 11.06 -4.80
N THR A 109 -6.08 12.14 -5.24
CA THR A 109 -7.53 12.19 -5.46
C THR A 109 -7.98 11.21 -6.53
N GLU A 110 -7.13 10.97 -7.53
CA GLU A 110 -7.37 9.98 -8.58
C GLU A 110 -7.54 8.58 -7.99
N VAL A 111 -6.64 8.19 -7.08
CA VAL A 111 -6.68 6.90 -6.37
C VAL A 111 -7.88 6.82 -5.42
N GLN A 112 -8.21 7.90 -4.72
CA GLN A 112 -9.38 7.92 -3.83
C GLN A 112 -10.68 7.67 -4.60
N GLN A 113 -10.82 8.26 -5.79
CA GLN A 113 -12.03 8.16 -6.63
C GLN A 113 -12.06 6.86 -7.43
N ASN A 114 -10.95 6.50 -8.05
CA ASN A 114 -10.85 5.36 -8.96
C ASN A 114 -10.40 4.08 -8.26
N GLY A 115 -10.07 4.11 -6.98
CA GLY A 115 -9.57 2.95 -6.28
C GLY A 115 -8.20 2.46 -6.77
N LEU A 116 -7.76 1.37 -6.18
CA LEU A 116 -6.48 0.73 -6.40
C LEU A 116 -6.70 -0.57 -7.18
N ASN A 117 -5.94 -0.78 -8.25
CA ASN A 117 -5.69 -2.13 -8.75
C ASN A 117 -4.47 -2.70 -8.05
N PHE A 118 -4.55 -3.95 -7.62
CA PHE A 118 -3.49 -4.67 -6.94
C PHE A 118 -2.97 -5.79 -7.83
N ILE A 119 -1.66 -5.85 -7.98
CA ILE A 119 -1.00 -6.92 -8.69
C ILE A 119 -0.18 -7.71 -7.70
N TYR A 120 -0.36 -9.03 -7.71
CA TYR A 120 0.33 -9.99 -6.87
C TYR A 120 1.21 -10.88 -7.75
N ASP A 121 2.48 -10.52 -7.83
CA ASP A 121 3.46 -11.30 -8.60
C ASP A 121 3.98 -12.49 -7.79
N MET A 122 3.77 -13.70 -8.28
CA MET A 122 4.23 -14.94 -7.63
C MET A 122 5.30 -15.66 -8.44
N ARG A 123 5.92 -14.99 -9.42
CA ARG A 123 7.04 -15.58 -10.16
C ARG A 123 8.14 -15.98 -9.18
N ASN A 124 8.64 -17.20 -9.33
CA ASN A 124 9.65 -17.80 -8.47
C ASN A 124 9.22 -18.04 -7.00
N CYS A 125 7.94 -17.92 -6.66
CA CYS A 125 7.46 -18.24 -5.31
C CYS A 125 7.34 -19.77 -5.14
N SER A 126 8.19 -20.38 -4.31
CA SER A 126 8.03 -21.80 -3.94
C SER A 126 7.08 -21.99 -2.76
N ALA A 127 6.54 -23.21 -2.62
CA ALA A 127 5.60 -23.53 -1.55
C ALA A 127 6.19 -23.37 -0.14
N SER A 128 7.50 -23.62 0.04
CA SER A 128 8.18 -23.49 1.33
C SER A 128 8.44 -22.03 1.72
N GLN A 129 8.47 -21.12 0.75
CA GLN A 129 8.72 -19.69 0.96
C GLN A 129 7.42 -18.88 1.09
N PHE A 130 6.27 -19.47 0.71
CA PHE A 130 4.99 -18.77 0.75
C PHE A 130 4.51 -18.54 2.20
N ASN A 131 4.51 -17.29 2.64
CA ASN A 131 3.91 -16.90 3.90
C ASN A 131 2.42 -16.60 3.71
N ILE A 132 1.58 -17.60 3.99
CA ILE A 132 0.13 -17.48 3.92
C ILE A 132 -0.43 -16.45 4.92
N ASN A 133 0.20 -16.29 6.09
CA ASN A 133 -0.27 -15.36 7.12
C ASN A 133 -0.03 -13.92 6.69
N LEU A 134 1.15 -13.61 6.19
CA LEU A 134 1.47 -12.31 5.62
C LEU A 134 0.55 -11.96 4.45
N SER A 135 0.32 -12.91 3.55
CA SER A 135 -0.59 -12.73 2.41
C SER A 135 -2.02 -12.40 2.86
N LYS A 136 -2.53 -13.08 3.89
CA LYS A 136 -3.85 -12.78 4.49
C LYS A 136 -3.89 -11.40 5.12
N LYS A 137 -2.82 -10.97 5.81
CA LYS A 137 -2.73 -9.63 6.41
C LYS A 137 -2.76 -8.54 5.35
N ILE A 138 -1.99 -8.70 4.28
CA ILE A 138 -1.99 -7.78 3.13
C ILE A 138 -3.38 -7.70 2.51
N LEU A 139 -4.02 -8.84 2.27
CA LEU A 139 -5.36 -8.85 1.70
C LEU A 139 -6.38 -8.15 2.62
N LYS A 140 -6.30 -8.39 3.94
CA LYS A 140 -7.15 -7.73 4.94
C LYS A 140 -6.96 -6.21 4.95
N LEU A 141 -5.71 -5.75 4.86
CA LEU A 141 -5.38 -4.33 4.75
C LEU A 141 -6.02 -3.71 3.49
N LEU A 142 -5.89 -4.37 2.35
CA LEU A 142 -6.39 -3.86 1.06
C LEU A 142 -7.91 -3.90 0.92
N GLN A 143 -8.58 -4.93 1.46
CA GLN A 143 -10.02 -5.14 1.26
C GLN A 143 -10.91 -4.28 2.15
N GLY A 144 -10.43 -3.81 3.31
CA GLY A 144 -11.28 -3.07 4.24
C GLY A 144 -10.54 -2.22 5.26
N GLY A 145 -9.22 -2.13 5.16
CA GLY A 145 -8.40 -1.40 6.13
C GLY A 145 -7.87 -0.08 5.62
N TYR A 146 -8.24 0.37 4.42
CA TYR A 146 -7.53 1.46 3.77
C TYR A 146 -8.49 2.43 3.06
N PRO A 147 -8.21 3.75 3.08
CA PRO A 147 -9.06 4.78 2.46
C PRO A 147 -8.97 4.79 0.92
N ALA A 148 -9.06 3.62 0.30
CA ALA A 148 -9.22 3.45 -1.13
C ALA A 148 -9.92 2.13 -1.42
N MET A 149 -10.71 2.10 -2.49
CA MET A 149 -11.38 0.87 -2.92
C MET A 149 -10.40 -0.04 -3.63
N LEU A 150 -10.27 -1.30 -3.20
CA LEU A 150 -9.59 -2.32 -3.99
C LEU A 150 -10.50 -2.73 -5.16
N LYS A 151 -10.13 -2.35 -6.38
CA LYS A 151 -10.94 -2.62 -7.59
C LYS A 151 -10.69 -4.01 -8.15
N ASN A 152 -9.43 -4.33 -8.42
CA ASN A 152 -9.03 -5.61 -9.00
C ASN A 152 -7.81 -6.17 -8.27
N ILE A 153 -7.76 -7.49 -8.13
CA ILE A 153 -6.58 -8.23 -7.71
C ILE A 153 -6.17 -9.11 -8.88
N PHE A 154 -4.95 -8.93 -9.37
CA PHE A 154 -4.38 -9.76 -10.41
C PHE A 154 -3.27 -10.60 -9.83
N VAL A 155 -3.39 -11.93 -9.92
CA VAL A 155 -2.31 -12.84 -9.53
C VAL A 155 -1.55 -13.30 -10.77
N ILE A 156 -0.23 -13.13 -10.77
CA ILE A 156 0.62 -13.45 -11.92
C ILE A 156 1.46 -14.68 -11.60
N SER A 157 1.51 -15.61 -12.55
CA SER A 157 2.37 -16.80 -12.49
C SER A 157 2.20 -17.59 -11.19
N ALA A 158 0.95 -17.70 -10.71
CA ALA A 158 0.68 -18.46 -9.52
C ALA A 158 1.15 -19.90 -9.72
N PRO A 159 1.93 -20.46 -8.79
CA PRO A 159 2.34 -21.84 -8.87
C PRO A 159 1.13 -22.75 -8.69
N LYS A 160 1.20 -23.98 -9.24
CA LYS A 160 0.08 -24.93 -9.25
C LYS A 160 -0.53 -25.24 -7.88
N TRP A 161 0.26 -25.11 -6.81
CA TRP A 161 -0.21 -25.31 -5.44
C TRP A 161 -1.07 -24.13 -4.91
N PHE A 162 -0.94 -22.94 -5.50
CA PHE A 162 -1.66 -21.72 -5.11
C PHE A 162 -2.97 -21.61 -5.90
N ARG A 163 -3.95 -22.45 -5.53
CA ARG A 163 -5.25 -22.69 -6.21
C ARG A 163 -6.11 -21.44 -6.45
N VAL A 164 -5.65 -20.54 -7.32
CA VAL A 164 -6.31 -19.30 -7.75
C VAL A 164 -6.23 -19.18 -9.26
N THR A 165 -7.13 -18.41 -9.86
CA THR A 165 -6.99 -18.01 -11.26
C THR A 165 -5.82 -17.05 -11.38
N PHE A 166 -4.90 -17.33 -12.30
CA PHE A 166 -3.72 -16.50 -12.53
C PHE A 166 -3.53 -16.22 -14.01
N TYR A 167 -2.76 -15.17 -14.29
CA TYR A 167 -2.39 -14.74 -15.63
C TYR A 167 -0.90 -14.98 -15.85
N SER A 168 -0.50 -15.29 -17.08
CA SER A 168 0.87 -15.03 -17.51
C SER A 168 1.12 -13.52 -17.55
N ALA A 169 2.39 -13.11 -17.51
CA ALA A 169 2.77 -11.69 -17.62
C ALA A 169 2.18 -11.04 -18.89
N ASP A 170 2.31 -11.72 -20.04
CA ASP A 170 1.81 -11.22 -21.32
C ASP A 170 0.28 -11.09 -21.36
N GLN A 171 -0.44 -12.11 -20.87
CA GLN A 171 -1.92 -12.07 -20.78
C GLN A 171 -2.37 -10.90 -19.89
N MET A 172 -1.66 -10.68 -18.80
CA MET A 172 -1.96 -9.58 -17.90
C MET A 172 -1.71 -8.22 -18.55
N CYS A 173 -0.58 -8.05 -19.23
CA CYS A 173 -0.26 -6.82 -19.95
C CYS A 173 -1.34 -6.50 -20.98
N GLN A 174 -1.76 -7.49 -21.75
CA GLN A 174 -2.85 -7.36 -22.72
C GLN A 174 -4.17 -6.99 -22.04
N CYS A 175 -4.54 -7.65 -20.93
CA CYS A 175 -5.74 -7.30 -20.17
C CYS A 175 -5.67 -5.85 -19.66
N LEU A 176 -4.58 -5.44 -19.02
CA LEU A 176 -4.42 -4.08 -18.51
C LEU A 176 -4.49 -3.05 -19.63
N ALA A 177 -3.81 -3.29 -20.74
CA ALA A 177 -3.79 -2.38 -21.89
C ALA A 177 -5.13 -2.29 -22.62
N HIS A 178 -5.76 -3.42 -22.93
CA HIS A 178 -6.95 -3.45 -23.79
C HIS A 178 -8.27 -3.36 -23.00
N GLN A 179 -8.39 -4.12 -21.91
CA GLN A 179 -9.64 -4.18 -21.13
C GLN A 179 -9.77 -3.00 -20.17
N TYR A 180 -8.66 -2.57 -19.57
CA TYR A 180 -8.64 -1.49 -18.58
C TYR A 180 -8.04 -0.18 -19.08
N SER A 181 -7.61 -0.12 -20.35
CA SER A 181 -7.04 1.08 -21.00
C SER A 181 -5.83 1.67 -20.25
N TYR A 182 -5.04 0.84 -19.58
CA TYR A 182 -3.77 1.27 -19.00
C TYR A 182 -2.71 1.47 -20.10
N PRO A 183 -2.06 2.63 -20.18
CA PRO A 183 -0.99 2.82 -21.14
C PRO A 183 0.24 1.99 -20.72
N LEU A 184 1.02 1.53 -21.72
CA LEU A 184 2.15 0.61 -21.48
C LEU A 184 3.27 1.23 -20.64
N ASP A 185 3.37 2.55 -20.61
CA ASP A 185 4.27 3.34 -19.74
C ASP A 185 3.88 3.32 -18.27
N ASN A 186 2.69 2.82 -17.94
CA ASN A 186 2.22 2.56 -16.58
C ASN A 186 2.28 1.07 -16.21
N ILE A 187 2.74 0.19 -17.10
CA ILE A 187 2.88 -1.24 -16.82
C ILE A 187 4.36 -1.56 -16.63
N PRO A 188 4.77 -2.26 -15.55
CA PRO A 188 6.16 -2.61 -15.32
C PRO A 188 6.77 -3.38 -16.50
N ILE A 189 8.04 -3.11 -16.83
CA ILE A 189 8.79 -3.85 -17.86
C ILE A 189 8.79 -5.34 -17.57
N SER A 190 8.86 -5.73 -16.29
CA SER A 190 8.80 -7.13 -15.87
C SER A 190 7.47 -7.81 -16.26
N LEU A 191 6.43 -7.06 -16.55
CA LEU A 191 5.12 -7.56 -17.01
C LEU A 191 4.91 -7.39 -18.51
N GLY A 192 5.91 -6.93 -19.26
CA GLY A 192 5.77 -6.64 -20.69
C GLY A 192 5.28 -5.22 -21.00
N GLY A 193 5.34 -4.31 -20.04
CA GLY A 193 5.17 -2.87 -20.27
C GLY A 193 6.50 -2.14 -20.51
N SER A 194 6.51 -0.83 -20.27
CA SER A 194 7.68 0.04 -20.45
C SER A 194 8.06 0.85 -19.20
N TYR A 195 7.30 0.73 -18.12
CA TYR A 195 7.62 1.36 -16.84
C TYR A 195 8.78 0.64 -16.16
N ASP A 196 9.89 1.34 -15.90
CA ASP A 196 10.94 0.81 -15.04
C ASP A 196 10.64 1.15 -13.56
N PRO A 197 10.22 0.17 -12.75
CA PRO A 197 9.97 0.39 -11.34
C PRO A 197 11.23 0.72 -10.53
N MET A 198 12.42 0.35 -11.02
CA MET A 198 13.69 0.53 -10.32
C MET A 198 14.20 1.96 -10.44
N LEU A 199 14.15 2.54 -11.65
CA LEU A 199 14.49 3.96 -11.86
C LEU A 199 13.58 4.90 -11.06
N THR A 200 12.33 4.48 -10.83
CA THR A 200 11.32 5.28 -10.13
C THR A 200 11.20 4.93 -8.64
N GLY A 201 11.82 3.83 -8.19
CA GLY A 201 11.75 3.36 -6.80
C GLY A 201 12.35 4.37 -5.81
N THR A 202 13.47 5.00 -6.17
CA THR A 202 14.07 6.09 -5.40
C THR A 202 13.13 7.29 -5.32
N ILE A 203 12.48 7.66 -6.42
CA ILE A 203 11.53 8.78 -6.47
C ILE A 203 10.35 8.52 -5.52
N ARG A 204 9.77 7.31 -5.56
CA ARG A 204 8.67 6.92 -4.67
C ARG A 204 9.09 6.90 -3.20
N TYR A 205 10.28 6.39 -2.88
CA TYR A 205 10.78 6.46 -1.52
C TYR A 205 10.96 7.91 -1.03
N GLN A 206 11.45 8.82 -1.89
CA GLN A 206 11.51 10.24 -1.58
C GLN A 206 10.10 10.84 -1.37
N MET A 207 9.09 10.40 -2.12
CA MET A 207 7.70 10.79 -1.87
C MET A 207 7.23 10.28 -0.50
N CYS A 208 7.53 9.04 -0.11
CA CYS A 208 7.21 8.55 1.23
C CYS A 208 7.89 9.39 2.33
N LEU A 209 9.16 9.77 2.15
CA LEU A 209 9.85 10.69 3.08
C LEU A 209 9.18 12.06 3.15
N SER A 210 8.74 12.60 2.01
CA SER A 210 8.02 13.87 1.96
C SER A 210 6.66 13.78 2.69
N THR A 211 5.91 12.70 2.51
CA THR A 211 4.64 12.44 3.18
C THR A 211 4.84 12.26 4.69
N ALA A 212 5.89 11.54 5.09
CA ALA A 212 6.23 11.32 6.49
C ALA A 212 6.71 12.58 7.22
N SER A 213 7.31 13.54 6.50
CA SER A 213 7.82 14.79 7.07
C SER A 213 6.84 15.97 6.97
N ASN A 214 5.76 15.83 6.19
CA ASN A 214 4.77 16.88 6.01
C ASN A 214 3.70 16.86 7.13
N PRO A 215 3.62 17.84 8.04
CA PRO A 215 2.62 17.85 9.11
C PRO A 215 1.16 17.99 8.62
N GLN A 216 0.98 18.40 7.36
CA GLN A 216 -0.33 18.47 6.70
C GLN A 216 -0.75 17.11 6.12
N SER A 217 0.18 16.18 5.93
CA SER A 217 -0.12 14.80 5.58
C SER A 217 -0.96 14.19 6.69
N ILE A 218 -2.02 13.49 6.31
CA ILE A 218 -2.88 12.82 7.28
C ILE A 218 -2.21 11.60 7.89
N CYS A 219 -1.19 11.05 7.22
CA CYS A 219 -0.46 9.88 7.67
C CYS A 219 0.76 10.26 8.53
N TYR A 220 1.08 11.56 8.63
CA TYR A 220 2.15 12.09 9.48
C TYR A 220 2.20 11.50 10.89
N PRO A 221 1.07 11.32 11.62
CA PRO A 221 1.09 10.80 12.99
C PRO A 221 1.65 9.38 13.12
N TYR A 222 1.67 8.59 12.03
CA TYR A 222 2.16 7.21 12.06
C TYR A 222 3.66 7.07 11.80
N TYR A 223 4.36 8.18 11.49
CA TYR A 223 5.77 8.14 11.09
C TYR A 223 6.70 8.68 12.16
N CYS A 224 7.83 8.00 12.31
CA CYS A 224 8.96 8.43 13.13
C CYS A 224 10.15 8.82 12.23
N LEU A 225 10.60 10.07 12.32
CA LEU A 225 11.69 10.62 11.50
C LEU A 225 13.10 10.29 12.01
N SER A 226 13.20 9.80 13.25
CA SER A 226 14.42 9.24 13.83
C SER A 226 14.37 7.71 13.72
N TYR A 227 15.42 7.11 13.13
CA TYR A 227 15.61 5.67 13.21
C TYR A 227 16.33 5.36 14.51
N GLN A 228 15.69 4.61 15.41
CA GLN A 228 16.40 3.96 16.51
C GLN A 228 16.42 2.47 16.20
N PRO A 229 17.59 1.86 15.95
CA PRO A 229 17.65 0.42 15.84
C PRO A 229 17.13 -0.15 17.15
N THR A 230 16.12 -1.01 17.10
CA THR A 230 15.76 -1.82 18.24
C THR A 230 16.99 -2.61 18.64
N SER A 231 17.56 -2.30 19.79
CA SER A 231 18.60 -3.11 20.41
C SER A 231 18.01 -4.50 20.62
N ILE A 232 18.34 -5.42 19.71
CA ILE A 232 17.95 -6.82 19.83
C ILE A 232 18.67 -7.33 21.09
N LYS A 233 17.91 -7.63 22.14
CA LYS A 233 18.34 -8.47 23.25
C LYS A 233 18.06 -9.92 22.92
#